data_AF-A0A523W103-F1
#
_entry.id   AF-A0A523W103-F1
#
_cell.length_a   1.000
_cell.length_b   1.000
_cell.length_c   1.000
_cell.angle_alpha   90.00
_cell.angle_beta   90.00
_cell.angle_gamma   90.00
#
_symmetry.space_group_name_H-M   'P 1'
#
loop_
_entity.id
_entity.type
_entity.pdbx_description
1 polymer ?
#
loop_
_entity_poly.entity_id
_entity_poly.type
_entity_poly.pdbx_seq_one_letter_code
_entity_poly.pdbx_strand_id
1 'polypeptide(L)'
;MIGQNKEPPHNTLIPYQDIDSALTGKFESSRYYKSLNSNWKFNWVKKPSERPVDFYNKNYDDSQWDEIPVPSNWQMHGYGIPIYTDKKYPYSIKRRNIPSIDHEYNPVGSYRVEFTIPMEWDEREIFIHFDGVKLIKKKNLATNFYFRPTQKKRGTSIHSENILLN
;
A
#
# COMPACT_ATOMS: atom_id res chain seq x y z
N MET A 1 17.09 -5.82 -6.41
CA MET A 1 16.18 -4.71 -6.76
C MET A 1 15.49 -4.26 -5.48
N ILE A 2 15.67 -3.00 -5.08
CA ILE A 2 15.18 -2.44 -3.80
C ILE A 2 13.96 -1.51 -3.95
N GLY A 3 13.60 -1.18 -5.19
CA GLY A 3 12.41 -0.44 -5.59
C GLY A 3 12.30 -0.44 -7.12
N GLN A 4 11.09 -0.22 -7.63
CA GLN A 4 10.79 -0.04 -9.05
C GLN A 4 9.79 1.13 -9.14
N ASN A 5 10.00 2.05 -10.08
CA ASN A 5 9.13 3.22 -10.33
C ASN A 5 8.84 4.07 -9.07
N LYS A 6 9.81 4.17 -8.15
CA LYS A 6 9.74 5.06 -6.99
C LYS A 6 10.43 6.37 -7.33
N GLU A 7 9.86 7.48 -6.86
CA GLU A 7 10.56 8.77 -6.87
C GLU A 7 11.84 8.72 -6.03
N PRO A 8 12.88 9.50 -6.41
CA PRO A 8 14.10 9.62 -5.63
C PRO A 8 13.82 10.04 -4.18
N PRO A 9 14.60 9.57 -3.18
CA PRO A 9 14.47 10.04 -1.81
C PRO A 9 14.65 11.56 -1.73
N HIS A 10 13.77 12.23 -0.99
CA HIS A 10 13.81 13.66 -0.72
C HIS A 10 13.28 13.96 0.69
N ASN A 11 13.46 15.19 1.17
CA ASN A 11 12.87 15.64 2.42
C ASN A 11 11.34 15.61 2.36
N THR A 12 10.66 15.48 3.49
CA THR A 12 9.19 15.54 3.50
C THR A 12 8.69 16.89 2.97
N LEU A 13 7.88 16.85 1.92
CA LEU A 13 7.35 18.02 1.22
C LEU A 13 5.86 17.81 0.98
N ILE A 14 5.05 18.80 1.36
CA ILE A 14 3.63 18.89 1.01
C ILE A 14 3.40 20.30 0.46
N PRO A 15 2.82 20.44 -0.75
CA PRO A 15 2.47 21.75 -1.26
C PRO A 15 1.31 22.32 -0.45
N TYR A 16 1.30 23.63 -0.21
CA TYR A 16 0.20 24.36 0.43
C TYR A 16 -0.30 25.46 -0.50
N GLN A 17 -1.54 25.88 -0.34
CA GLN A 17 -2.15 26.94 -1.12
C GLN A 17 -1.69 28.35 -0.73
N ASP A 18 -1.29 28.54 0.52
CA ASP A 18 -0.91 29.83 1.10
C ASP A 18 0.04 29.63 2.29
N ILE A 19 0.62 30.74 2.75
CA ILE A 19 1.58 30.78 3.85
C ILE A 19 0.90 30.40 5.17
N ASP A 20 -0.32 30.88 5.42
CA ASP A 20 -1.03 30.65 6.68
C ASP A 20 -1.26 29.15 6.93
N SER A 21 -1.68 28.42 5.90
CA SER A 21 -1.86 26.97 5.94
C SER A 21 -0.53 26.25 6.14
N ALA A 22 0.53 26.67 5.44
CA ALA A 22 1.87 26.11 5.62
C ALA A 22 2.41 26.30 7.04
N LEU A 23 2.15 27.46 7.67
CA LEU A 23 2.57 27.77 9.04
C LEU A 23 1.87 26.91 10.10
N THR A 24 0.72 26.29 9.80
CA THR A 24 0.08 25.35 10.73
C THR A 24 0.91 24.09 10.99
N GLY A 25 1.83 23.74 10.08
CA GLY A 25 2.65 22.54 10.16
C GLY A 25 1.88 21.21 10.03
N LYS A 26 0.59 21.24 9.68
CA LYS A 26 -0.28 20.07 9.54
C LYS A 26 -0.55 19.78 8.07
N PHE A 27 -0.35 18.56 7.61
CA PHE A 27 -0.59 18.20 6.20
C PHE A 27 -2.05 18.39 5.80
N GLU A 28 -2.97 18.16 6.74
CA GLU A 28 -4.42 18.24 6.55
C GLU A 28 -4.92 19.66 6.29
N SER A 29 -4.11 20.70 6.56
CA SER A 29 -4.46 22.07 6.20
C SER A 29 -4.20 22.40 4.72
N SER A 30 -3.47 21.52 4.01
CA SER A 30 -3.28 21.66 2.57
C SER A 30 -4.49 21.14 1.80
N ARG A 31 -5.02 21.96 0.88
CA ARG A 31 -6.01 21.50 -0.11
C ARG A 31 -5.44 20.50 -1.13
N TYR A 32 -4.13 20.36 -1.17
CA TYR A 32 -3.39 19.43 -2.04
C TYR A 32 -3.00 18.14 -1.33
N TYR A 33 -3.44 17.95 -0.09
CA TYR A 33 -3.28 16.72 0.66
C TYR A 33 -4.61 15.99 0.81
N LYS A 34 -4.61 14.67 0.61
CA LYS A 34 -5.75 13.81 0.87
C LYS A 34 -5.27 12.53 1.54
N SER A 35 -5.66 12.33 2.79
CA SER A 35 -5.42 11.06 3.47
C SER A 35 -6.26 9.96 2.83
N LEU A 36 -5.66 8.77 2.67
CA LEU A 36 -6.35 7.54 2.32
C LEU A 36 -6.56 6.63 3.53
N ASN A 37 -6.20 7.07 4.74
CA ASN A 37 -6.43 6.33 5.97
C ASN A 37 -7.93 6.15 6.20
N SER A 38 -8.38 4.90 6.18
CA SER A 38 -9.78 4.50 6.25
C SER A 38 -9.86 2.97 6.38
N ASN A 39 -11.06 2.40 6.35
CA ASN A 39 -11.24 0.96 6.18
C ASN A 39 -11.06 0.59 4.71
N TRP A 40 -10.15 -0.34 4.42
CA TRP A 40 -9.88 -0.83 3.07
C TRP A 40 -10.40 -2.26 2.93
N LYS A 41 -10.85 -2.64 1.73
CA LYS A 41 -11.16 -4.03 1.41
C LYS A 41 -9.88 -4.85 1.51
N PHE A 42 -9.97 -5.98 2.20
CA PHE A 42 -8.82 -6.77 2.58
C PHE A 42 -9.07 -8.27 2.37
N ASN A 43 -8.10 -8.93 1.74
CA ASN A 43 -8.07 -10.37 1.61
C ASN A 43 -6.71 -10.89 2.09
N TRP A 44 -6.76 -11.83 3.02
CA TRP A 44 -5.59 -12.50 3.55
C TRP A 44 -5.54 -13.95 3.07
N VAL A 45 -4.36 -14.38 2.63
CA VAL A 45 -4.11 -15.79 2.30
C VAL A 45 -2.82 -16.27 2.96
N LYS A 46 -2.78 -17.57 3.26
CA LYS A 46 -1.64 -18.17 3.98
C LYS A 46 -0.40 -18.26 3.10
N LYS A 47 -0.59 -18.47 1.79
CA LYS A 47 0.50 -18.58 0.84
C LYS A 47 0.26 -17.81 -0.46
N PRO A 48 1.34 -17.41 -1.13
CA PRO A 48 1.30 -16.66 -2.38
C PRO A 48 0.42 -17.17 -3.50
N SER A 49 0.36 -18.49 -3.68
CA SER A 49 -0.37 -19.13 -4.78
C SER A 49 -1.88 -19.04 -4.61
N GLU A 50 -2.36 -18.73 -3.42
CA GLU A 50 -3.79 -18.59 -3.10
C GLU A 50 -4.28 -17.14 -3.30
N ARG A 51 -3.37 -16.19 -3.55
CA ARG A 51 -3.74 -14.78 -3.65
C ARG A 51 -4.64 -14.54 -4.87
N PRO A 52 -5.60 -13.63 -4.79
CA PRO A 52 -6.41 -13.25 -5.94
C PRO A 52 -5.52 -12.47 -6.92
N VAL A 53 -5.14 -13.09 -8.05
CA VAL A 53 -4.12 -12.54 -8.96
C VAL A 53 -4.63 -11.31 -9.72
N ASP A 54 -5.91 -11.35 -10.10
CA ASP A 54 -6.58 -10.37 -10.96
C ASP A 54 -7.34 -9.29 -10.18
N PHE A 55 -7.09 -9.16 -8.88
CA PHE A 55 -7.83 -8.25 -8.00
C PHE A 55 -7.60 -6.75 -8.31
N TYR A 56 -6.56 -6.43 -9.07
CA TYR A 56 -6.29 -5.09 -9.58
C TYR A 56 -7.20 -4.70 -10.75
N ASN A 57 -7.98 -5.64 -11.30
CA ASN A 57 -8.91 -5.31 -12.36
C ASN A 57 -10.08 -4.49 -11.81
N LYS A 58 -10.44 -3.42 -12.51
CA LYS A 58 -11.53 -2.50 -12.14
C LYS A 58 -12.87 -3.21 -11.87
N ASN A 59 -13.11 -4.30 -12.60
CA ASN A 59 -14.36 -5.06 -12.56
C ASN A 59 -14.27 -6.31 -11.67
N TYR A 60 -13.19 -6.48 -10.90
CA TYR A 60 -13.08 -7.60 -9.97
C TYR A 60 -14.10 -7.43 -8.84
N ASP A 61 -14.87 -8.47 -8.57
CA ASP A 61 -15.83 -8.54 -7.47
C ASP A 61 -15.12 -8.84 -6.14
N ASP A 62 -15.02 -7.82 -5.29
CA ASP A 62 -14.50 -7.91 -3.92
C ASP A 62 -15.60 -7.82 -2.86
N SER A 63 -16.86 -8.06 -3.24
CA SER A 63 -18.01 -7.98 -2.32
C SER A 63 -17.89 -8.93 -1.12
N GLN A 64 -17.18 -10.05 -1.28
CA GLN A 64 -16.94 -11.05 -0.24
C GLN A 64 -15.68 -10.78 0.60
N TRP A 65 -14.96 -9.68 0.34
CA TRP A 65 -13.76 -9.34 1.11
C TRP A 65 -14.13 -8.64 2.42
N ASP A 66 -13.33 -8.93 3.44
CA ASP A 66 -13.38 -8.22 4.72
C ASP A 66 -12.92 -6.77 4.57
N GLU A 67 -13.05 -6.00 5.65
CA GLU A 67 -12.49 -4.67 5.77
C GLU A 67 -11.48 -4.60 6.91
N ILE A 68 -10.39 -3.84 6.72
CA ILE A 68 -9.37 -3.61 7.74
C ILE A 68 -9.04 -2.12 7.85
N PRO A 69 -8.88 -1.56 9.07
CA PRO A 69 -8.45 -0.18 9.22
C PRO A 69 -7.01 -0.02 8.73
N VAL A 70 -6.74 1.06 7.99
CA VAL A 70 -5.40 1.45 7.56
C VAL A 70 -5.07 2.82 8.17
N PRO A 71 -3.93 2.96 8.87
CA PRO A 71 -2.84 1.98 9.05
C PRO A 71 -3.11 0.95 10.16
N SER A 72 -2.65 -0.29 9.95
CA SER A 72 -2.66 -1.33 11.00
C SER A 72 -1.69 -2.47 10.67
N ASN A 73 -1.44 -3.34 11.65
CA ASN A 73 -0.84 -4.66 11.42
C ASN A 73 -1.95 -5.70 11.41
N TRP A 74 -2.11 -6.45 10.32
CA TRP A 74 -3.24 -7.40 10.17
C TRP A 74 -3.26 -8.50 11.24
N GLN A 75 -2.11 -8.83 11.85
CA GLN A 75 -2.03 -9.80 12.96
C GLN A 75 -2.82 -9.33 14.19
N MET A 76 -3.00 -8.03 14.36
CA MET A 76 -3.81 -7.44 15.44
C MET A 76 -5.31 -7.48 15.12
N HIS A 77 -5.68 -7.83 13.90
CA HIS A 77 -7.06 -7.87 13.39
C HIS A 77 -7.52 -9.30 13.05
N GLY A 78 -6.87 -10.32 13.62
CA GLY A 78 -7.28 -11.73 13.48
C GLY A 78 -6.65 -12.49 12.31
N TYR A 79 -5.74 -11.87 11.54
CA TYR A 79 -5.13 -12.50 10.37
C TYR A 79 -3.73 -13.04 10.65
N GLY A 80 -3.53 -14.34 10.46
CA GLY A 80 -2.26 -15.00 10.76
C GLY A 80 -1.89 -14.94 12.25
N ILE A 81 -0.60 -15.05 12.55
CA ILE A 81 -0.10 -15.06 13.93
C ILE A 81 1.04 -14.04 14.12
N PRO A 82 1.03 -13.25 15.21
CA PRO A 82 2.16 -12.41 15.56
C PRO A 82 3.33 -13.31 16.01
N ILE A 83 4.53 -13.03 15.50
CA ILE A 83 5.74 -13.80 15.80
C ILE A 83 6.72 -12.89 16.53
N TYR A 84 7.07 -13.27 17.76
CA TYR A 84 8.14 -12.65 18.53
C TYR A 84 9.31 -13.62 18.65
N THR A 85 10.52 -13.14 18.35
CA THR A 85 11.76 -13.91 18.44
C THR A 85 12.89 -12.99 18.88
N ASP A 86 13.71 -13.43 19.84
CA ASP A 86 14.88 -12.68 20.29
C ASP A 86 16.04 -12.75 19.27
N LYS A 87 16.72 -13.91 19.15
CA LYS A 87 17.92 -14.08 18.27
C LYS A 87 17.71 -14.94 17.02
N LYS A 88 16.60 -15.67 16.95
CA LYS A 88 16.32 -16.62 15.87
C LYS A 88 15.42 -15.94 14.86
N TYR A 89 15.63 -16.21 13.57
CA TYR A 89 14.63 -15.86 12.57
C TYR A 89 13.33 -16.64 12.82
N PRO A 90 12.16 -16.09 12.45
CA PRO A 90 10.92 -16.85 12.38
C PRO A 90 11.08 -18.16 11.60
N TYR A 91 10.30 -19.19 11.96
CA TYR A 91 10.41 -20.51 11.33
C TYR A 91 10.25 -20.46 9.80
N SER A 92 9.50 -19.48 9.29
CA SER A 92 9.24 -19.22 7.87
C SER A 92 10.47 -18.77 7.08
N ILE A 93 11.56 -18.41 7.76
CA ILE A 93 12.81 -17.96 7.15
C ILE A 93 13.89 -19.02 7.39
N LYS A 94 14.29 -19.71 6.30
CA LYS A 94 15.34 -20.73 6.35
C LYS A 94 16.72 -20.06 6.31
N ARG A 95 17.43 -20.03 7.45
CA ARG A 95 18.74 -19.35 7.62
C ARG A 95 19.83 -19.77 6.63
N ARG A 96 19.83 -21.02 6.16
CA ARG A 96 20.90 -21.55 5.29
C ARG A 96 20.88 -21.02 3.86
N ASN A 97 19.75 -20.48 3.38
CA ASN A 97 19.57 -20.13 1.96
C ASN A 97 18.94 -18.75 1.76
N ILE A 98 19.23 -17.73 2.60
CA ILE A 98 18.69 -16.36 2.41
C ILE A 98 19.07 -15.87 1.00
N PRO A 99 18.10 -15.39 0.18
CA PRO A 99 16.76 -14.90 0.51
C PRO A 99 15.60 -15.93 0.37
N SER A 100 15.85 -17.23 0.47
CA SER A 100 14.84 -18.28 0.36
C SER A 100 13.88 -18.28 1.56
N ILE A 101 12.60 -18.07 1.27
CA ILE A 101 11.48 -18.05 2.21
C ILE A 101 10.68 -19.33 2.01
N ASP A 102 10.01 -19.80 3.06
CA ASP A 102 9.06 -20.91 2.95
C ASP A 102 7.86 -20.54 2.04
N HIS A 103 7.70 -21.27 0.94
CA HIS A 103 6.60 -21.05 0.00
C HIS A 103 5.26 -21.59 0.51
N GLU A 104 5.25 -22.47 1.52
CA GLU A 104 4.03 -23.01 2.13
C GLU A 104 3.50 -22.12 3.29
N TYR A 105 4.31 -21.16 3.74
CA TYR A 105 3.89 -20.17 4.73
C TYR A 105 4.57 -18.82 4.50
N ASN A 106 3.99 -18.06 3.57
CA ASN A 106 4.34 -16.68 3.28
C ASN A 106 3.05 -15.86 3.12
N PRO A 107 2.43 -15.43 4.23
CA PRO A 107 1.14 -14.78 4.20
C PRO A 107 1.13 -13.54 3.30
N VAL A 108 0.05 -13.36 2.54
CA VAL A 108 -0.14 -12.21 1.65
C VAL A 108 -1.41 -11.48 2.03
N GLY A 109 -1.29 -10.15 2.17
CA GLY A 109 -2.43 -9.25 2.26
C GLY A 109 -2.67 -8.52 0.93
N SER A 110 -3.86 -8.67 0.36
CA SER A 110 -4.31 -7.89 -0.79
C SER A 110 -5.24 -6.79 -0.31
N TYR A 111 -4.99 -5.56 -0.76
CA TYR A 111 -5.71 -4.36 -0.32
C TYR A 111 -6.36 -3.64 -1.51
N ARG A 112 -7.63 -3.26 -1.37
CA ARG A 112 -8.34 -2.40 -2.34
C ARG A 112 -9.00 -1.21 -1.64
N VAL A 113 -8.86 -0.05 -2.24
CA VAL A 113 -9.58 1.16 -1.84
C VAL A 113 -9.95 1.96 -3.08
N GLU A 114 -11.18 2.46 -3.10
CA GLU A 114 -11.64 3.42 -4.11
C GLU A 114 -11.63 4.81 -3.51
N PHE A 115 -11.17 5.81 -4.26
CA PHE A 115 -11.19 7.20 -3.82
C PHE A 115 -11.43 8.15 -4.99
N THR A 116 -11.88 9.35 -4.65
CA THR A 116 -12.10 10.42 -5.62
C THR A 116 -10.98 11.45 -5.51
N ILE A 117 -10.45 11.84 -6.66
CA ILE A 117 -9.48 12.93 -6.78
C ILE A 117 -10.24 14.26 -6.69
N PRO A 118 -9.84 15.19 -5.83
CA PRO A 118 -10.43 16.53 -5.76
C PRO A 118 -10.32 17.27 -7.10
N MET A 119 -11.33 18.07 -7.45
CA MET A 119 -11.36 18.78 -8.75
C MET A 119 -10.24 19.83 -8.84
N GLU A 120 -9.81 20.37 -7.70
CA GLU A 120 -8.74 21.35 -7.57
C GLU A 120 -7.35 20.80 -7.96
N TRP A 121 -7.25 19.49 -8.15
CA TRP A 121 -6.02 18.80 -8.55
C TRP A 121 -5.92 18.62 -10.07
N ASP A 122 -6.88 19.12 -10.84
CA ASP A 122 -6.81 19.05 -12.30
C ASP A 122 -5.53 19.72 -12.84
N GLU A 123 -4.96 19.12 -13.89
CA GLU A 123 -3.68 19.52 -14.50
C GLU A 123 -2.45 19.49 -13.57
N ARG A 124 -2.54 18.83 -12.41
CA ARG A 124 -1.41 18.64 -11.49
C ARG A 124 -0.80 17.25 -11.59
N GLU A 125 0.45 17.14 -11.13
CA GLU A 125 1.06 15.85 -10.82
C GLU A 125 0.53 15.32 -9.47
N ILE A 126 0.10 14.06 -9.46
CA ILE A 126 -0.47 13.41 -8.28
C ILE A 126 0.43 12.24 -7.88
N PHE A 127 0.82 12.22 -6.62
CA PHE A 127 1.67 11.19 -6.03
C PHE A 127 0.92 10.44 -4.93
N ILE A 128 1.12 9.12 -4.85
CA ILE A 128 0.68 8.33 -3.70
C ILE A 128 1.88 8.09 -2.78
N HIS A 129 1.70 8.42 -1.49
CA HIS A 129 2.73 8.29 -0.47
C HIS A 129 2.37 7.18 0.53
N PHE A 130 3.32 6.28 0.80
CA PHE A 130 3.24 5.30 1.88
C PHE A 130 4.37 5.57 2.88
N ASP A 131 4.03 6.04 4.08
CA ASP A 131 5.01 6.28 5.14
C ASP A 131 5.72 4.99 5.56
N GLY A 132 5.02 3.85 5.51
CA GLY A 132 5.60 2.56 5.83
C GLY A 132 4.74 1.38 5.39
N VAL A 133 5.37 0.42 4.71
CA VAL A 133 4.79 -0.90 4.43
C VAL A 133 5.84 -1.95 4.82
N LYS A 134 5.49 -2.83 5.76
CA LYS A 134 6.38 -3.94 6.14
C LYS A 134 6.17 -5.11 5.19
N LEU A 135 7.25 -5.55 4.56
CA LEU A 135 7.26 -6.69 3.63
C LEU A 135 8.33 -7.70 4.06
N ILE A 136 8.12 -8.97 3.74
CA ILE A 136 9.18 -9.97 3.70
C ILE A 136 9.42 -10.28 2.22
N LYS A 137 10.48 -9.72 1.62
CA LYS A 137 10.72 -9.83 0.17
C LYS A 137 11.41 -11.14 -0.24
N LYS A 138 10.77 -11.87 -1.14
CA LYS A 138 11.38 -12.43 -2.35
C LYS A 138 10.46 -12.09 -3.53
N LYS A 139 11.04 -11.88 -4.71
CA LYS A 139 10.37 -11.53 -5.98
C LYS A 139 8.88 -11.93 -6.00
N ASN A 140 8.02 -10.91 -6.11
CA ASN A 140 6.57 -10.95 -6.37
C ASN A 140 5.57 -11.01 -5.19
N LEU A 141 5.97 -11.07 -3.91
CA LEU A 141 5.02 -11.46 -2.86
C LEU A 141 5.28 -10.83 -1.49
N ALA A 142 4.38 -9.95 -1.04
CA ALA A 142 3.99 -9.82 0.39
C ALA A 142 2.80 -8.86 0.60
N THR A 143 2.61 -7.83 -0.22
CA THR A 143 1.44 -6.95 -0.15
C THR A 143 1.16 -6.37 -1.52
N ASN A 144 -0.05 -6.50 -2.02
CA ASN A 144 -0.46 -5.88 -3.28
C ASN A 144 -1.49 -4.80 -2.99
N PHE A 145 -1.29 -3.64 -3.59
CA PHE A 145 -2.21 -2.52 -3.48
C PHE A 145 -2.83 -2.21 -4.83
N TYR A 146 -4.15 -2.03 -4.84
CA TYR A 146 -4.84 -1.46 -5.98
C TYR A 146 -5.49 -0.14 -5.61
N PHE A 147 -5.20 0.89 -6.42
CA PHE A 147 -5.69 2.26 -6.24
C PHE A 147 -6.58 2.63 -7.41
N ARG A 148 -7.81 3.01 -7.12
CA ARG A 148 -8.75 3.47 -8.15
C ARG A 148 -9.15 4.92 -7.93
N PRO A 149 -8.69 5.85 -8.79
CA PRO A 149 -9.29 7.16 -8.90
C PRO A 149 -10.61 7.09 -9.69
N THR A 150 -11.68 7.67 -9.18
CA THR A 150 -13.01 7.67 -9.81
C THR A 150 -13.16 8.66 -10.98
N GLN A 151 -12.20 9.58 -11.19
CA GLN A 151 -12.21 10.57 -12.27
C GLN A 151 -10.79 10.72 -12.87
N LYS A 152 -10.64 10.54 -14.19
CA LYS A 152 -9.42 10.88 -14.93
C LYS A 152 -9.79 11.87 -16.04
N LYS A 153 -9.36 13.13 -15.93
CA LYS A 153 -9.46 14.12 -17.02
C LYS A 153 -8.07 14.42 -17.60
N ARG A 154 -8.06 14.91 -18.85
CA ARG A 154 -6.87 15.08 -19.70
C ARG A 154 -5.81 15.93 -18.99
N GLY A 155 -4.55 15.51 -19.01
CA GLY A 155 -3.42 16.30 -18.51
C GLY A 155 -2.94 15.94 -17.09
N THR A 156 -3.71 15.20 -16.31
CA THR A 156 -3.29 14.74 -14.97
C THR A 156 -2.43 13.48 -15.06
N SER A 157 -1.16 13.58 -14.65
CA SER A 157 -0.26 12.44 -14.48
C SER A 157 -0.36 11.92 -13.05
N ILE A 158 -0.89 10.69 -12.90
CA ILE A 158 -0.93 10.01 -11.61
C ILE A 158 0.27 9.07 -11.57
N HIS A 159 1.22 9.38 -10.71
CA HIS A 159 2.39 8.55 -10.44
C HIS A 159 1.99 7.48 -9.41
N SER A 160 1.10 6.59 -9.86
CA SER A 160 0.68 5.40 -9.14
C SER A 160 0.26 4.32 -10.14
N GLU A 161 1.16 3.95 -11.04
CA GLU A 161 0.96 2.71 -11.78
C GLU A 161 0.97 1.57 -10.75
N ASN A 162 -0.05 0.71 -10.79
CA ASN A 162 -0.26 -0.47 -9.96
C ASN A 162 0.98 -0.80 -9.14
N ILE A 163 0.97 -0.43 -7.85
CA ILE A 163 2.09 -0.71 -6.96
C ILE A 163 1.99 -2.20 -6.58
N LEU A 164 2.26 -3.05 -7.59
CA LEU A 164 2.78 -4.37 -7.42
C LEU A 164 4.22 -4.15 -6.96
N LEU A 165 4.42 -4.15 -5.65
CA LEU A 165 5.76 -4.12 -5.08
C LEU A 165 6.44 -5.45 -5.44
N ASN A 166 7.03 -5.50 -6.64
CA ASN A 166 7.75 -6.65 -7.18
C ASN A 166 8.99 -7.03 -6.32
#